data_AF-A0A1N7FZE3-F1
#
_entry.id   AF-A0A1N7FZE3-F1
#
_cell.length_a   1.000
_cell.length_b   1.000
_cell.length_c   1.000
_cell.angle_alpha   90.00
_cell.angle_beta   90.00
_cell.angle_gamma   90.00
#
_symmetry.space_group_name_H-M   'P 1'
#
loop_
_entity.id
_entity.type
_entity.pdbx_description
1 polymer ?
#
loop_
_entity_poly.entity_id
_entity_poly.type
_entity_poly.pdbx_seq_one_letter_code
_entity_poly.pdbx_strand_id
1 'polypeptide(L)'
;MSTHSEVPQNGQNETESKQLSSECRIERRQRDISETITELEEVAMNEQVEALADLLRLMDTELKRLEARNRLLTNRLQKVEVVNGLSGDEIDLGDVSALDHRDQKVVKAIVADGRELLSLGDLRELYRNHTDVRSSETLKGRTKALTSSNLFERERSGPHTSAWRFTGPSD
;
A
#
# COMPACT_ATOMS: atom_id res chain seq x y z
N MET A 1 13.83 -41.14 -32.63
CA MET A 1 14.52 -40.53 -31.48
C MET A 1 13.70 -39.34 -31.01
N SER A 2 13.38 -39.32 -29.71
CA SER A 2 12.80 -38.22 -28.93
C SER A 2 13.58 -36.91 -29.17
N THR A 3 13.03 -35.70 -29.01
CA THR A 3 12.28 -35.20 -27.84
C THR A 3 11.35 -34.04 -28.22
N HIS A 4 10.08 -34.13 -27.81
CA HIS A 4 9.21 -32.97 -27.61
C HIS A 4 9.74 -32.17 -26.40
N SER A 5 10.09 -30.90 -26.61
CA SER A 5 10.28 -29.93 -25.53
C SER A 5 8.93 -29.32 -25.20
N GLU A 6 8.23 -29.90 -24.23
CA GLU A 6 7.19 -29.20 -23.46
C GLU A 6 7.90 -28.39 -22.37
N VAL A 7 7.80 -27.06 -22.46
CA VAL A 7 8.15 -26.15 -21.38
C VAL A 7 6.88 -25.90 -20.58
N PRO A 8 6.80 -26.25 -19.28
CA PRO A 8 5.61 -25.94 -18.49
C PRO A 8 5.71 -24.50 -17.98
N GLN A 9 5.09 -23.56 -18.70
CA GLN A 9 4.65 -22.27 -18.14
C GLN A 9 3.26 -22.46 -17.54
N ASN A 10 3.15 -22.89 -16.27
CA ASN A 10 1.83 -22.96 -15.62
C ASN A 10 1.82 -22.75 -14.09
N GLY A 11 2.80 -22.01 -13.55
CA GLY A 11 2.96 -21.82 -12.10
C GLY A 11 2.27 -20.60 -11.50
N GLN A 12 1.86 -19.61 -12.30
CA GLN A 12 1.34 -18.32 -11.79
C GLN A 12 -0.19 -18.19 -11.92
N ASN A 13 -0.81 -18.77 -12.95
CA ASN A 13 -2.27 -18.71 -13.15
C ASN A 13 -3.07 -19.53 -12.12
N GLU A 14 -2.49 -20.58 -11.53
CA GLU A 14 -3.18 -21.41 -10.54
C GLU A 14 -3.35 -20.70 -9.20
N THR A 15 -2.41 -19.82 -8.82
CA THR A 15 -2.40 -19.17 -7.50
C THR A 15 -3.43 -18.05 -7.45
N GLU A 16 -3.51 -17.25 -8.51
CA GLU A 16 -4.54 -16.21 -8.67
C GLU A 16 -5.93 -16.82 -8.84
N SER A 17 -6.08 -17.89 -9.63
CA SER A 17 -7.37 -18.60 -9.75
C SER A 17 -7.83 -19.22 -8.43
N LYS A 18 -6.90 -19.75 -7.61
CA LYS A 18 -7.21 -20.30 -6.28
C LYS A 18 -7.56 -19.18 -5.28
N GLN A 19 -6.88 -18.03 -5.33
CA GLN A 19 -7.20 -16.87 -4.50
C GLN A 19 -8.58 -16.30 -4.84
N LEU A 20 -8.86 -16.05 -6.13
CA LEU A 20 -10.17 -15.60 -6.61
C LEU A 20 -11.27 -16.62 -6.25
N SER A 21 -10.99 -17.92 -6.34
CA SER A 21 -11.91 -18.98 -5.92
C SER A 21 -12.17 -18.97 -4.41
N SER A 22 -11.15 -18.69 -3.60
CA SER A 22 -11.29 -18.59 -2.14
C SER A 22 -12.05 -17.34 -1.69
N GLU A 23 -11.80 -16.21 -2.34
CA GLU A 23 -12.42 -14.93 -2.04
C GLU A 23 -13.91 -14.95 -2.42
N CYS A 24 -14.24 -15.47 -3.62
CA CYS A 24 -15.62 -15.64 -4.05
C CYS A 24 -16.39 -16.66 -3.18
N ARG A 25 -15.70 -17.70 -2.65
CA ARG A 25 -16.29 -18.62 -1.66
C ARG A 25 -16.57 -17.95 -0.32
N ILE A 26 -15.69 -17.06 0.12
CA ILE A 26 -15.85 -16.32 1.37
C ILE A 26 -17.00 -15.33 1.25
N GLU A 27 -17.06 -14.56 0.16
CA GLU A 27 -18.14 -13.61 -0.11
C GLU A 27 -19.51 -14.31 -0.19
N ARG A 28 -19.57 -15.46 -0.86
CA ARG A 28 -20.79 -16.26 -0.93
C ARG A 28 -21.20 -16.74 0.46
N ARG A 29 -20.26 -17.24 1.25
CA ARG A 29 -20.53 -17.71 2.61
C ARG A 29 -20.95 -16.58 3.55
N GLN A 30 -20.38 -15.39 3.41
CA GLN A 30 -20.80 -14.19 4.15
C GLN A 30 -22.23 -13.78 3.78
N ARG A 31 -22.58 -13.86 2.49
CA ARG A 31 -23.95 -13.61 2.04
C ARG A 31 -24.94 -14.61 2.63
N ASP A 32 -24.62 -15.90 2.53
CA ASP A 32 -25.46 -16.98 3.06
C ASP A 32 -25.67 -16.84 4.57
N ILE A 33 -24.62 -16.48 5.33
CA ILE A 33 -24.70 -16.20 6.76
C ILE A 33 -25.60 -14.99 7.04
N SER A 34 -25.48 -13.91 6.26
CA SER A 34 -26.28 -12.69 6.44
C SER A 34 -27.77 -12.95 6.18
N GLU A 35 -28.07 -13.73 5.14
CA GLU A 35 -29.44 -14.15 4.82
C GLU A 35 -30.00 -15.03 5.95
N THR A 36 -29.23 -16.00 6.45
CA THR A 36 -29.64 -16.88 7.55
C THR A 36 -29.90 -16.10 8.85
N ILE A 37 -29.11 -15.06 9.16
CA ILE A 37 -29.34 -14.19 10.33
C ILE A 37 -30.67 -13.45 10.19
N THR A 38 -30.97 -12.95 8.99
CA THR A 38 -32.21 -12.20 8.73
C THR A 38 -33.44 -13.12 8.86
N GLU A 39 -33.34 -14.35 8.36
CA GLU A 39 -34.39 -15.37 8.52
C GLU A 39 -34.59 -15.79 10.00
N LEU A 40 -33.50 -15.91 10.78
CA LEU A 40 -33.57 -16.21 12.21
C LEU A 40 -34.26 -15.09 13.01
N GLU A 41 -34.00 -13.83 12.66
CA GLU A 41 -34.65 -12.65 13.25
C GLU A 41 -36.15 -12.58 12.93
N GLU A 42 -36.57 -13.00 11.72
CA GLU A 42 -37.98 -12.97 11.31
C GLU A 42 -38.82 -14.13 11.90
N VAL A 43 -38.21 -15.29 12.18
CA VAL A 43 -38.94 -16.53 12.54
C VAL A 43 -38.96 -16.81 14.04
N ALA A 44 -38.02 -16.31 14.83
CA ALA A 44 -37.91 -16.63 16.25
C ALA A 44 -38.24 -15.42 17.14
N MET A 45 -39.47 -15.36 17.69
CA MET A 45 -39.79 -14.51 18.85
C MET A 45 -39.17 -15.08 20.15
N ASN A 46 -37.86 -15.24 20.16
CA ASN A 46 -37.10 -15.72 21.31
C ASN A 46 -35.98 -14.71 21.58
N GLU A 47 -36.03 -14.04 22.72
CA GLU A 47 -35.05 -13.02 23.15
C GLU A 47 -33.60 -13.53 23.07
N GLN A 48 -33.38 -14.85 23.18
CA GLN A 48 -32.06 -15.47 23.01
C GLN A 48 -31.57 -15.46 21.56
N VAL A 49 -32.48 -15.56 20.58
CA VAL A 49 -32.16 -15.49 19.15
C VAL A 49 -31.88 -14.05 18.74
N GLU A 50 -32.63 -13.07 19.26
CA GLU A 50 -32.32 -11.64 19.07
C GLU A 50 -30.96 -11.29 19.67
N ALA A 51 -30.66 -11.71 20.91
CA ALA A 51 -29.37 -11.48 21.54
C ALA A 51 -28.20 -12.13 20.77
N LEU A 52 -28.42 -13.31 20.19
CA LEU A 52 -27.44 -13.97 19.34
C LEU A 52 -27.27 -13.23 18.00
N ALA A 53 -28.35 -12.75 17.39
CA ALA A 53 -28.30 -11.98 16.16
C ALA A 53 -27.56 -10.65 16.35
N ASP A 54 -27.79 -9.95 17.46
CA ASP A 54 -27.04 -8.74 17.82
C ASP A 54 -25.55 -9.01 18.04
N LEU A 55 -25.21 -10.13 18.69
CA LEU A 55 -23.82 -10.55 18.84
C LEU A 55 -23.17 -10.85 17.47
N LEU A 56 -23.88 -11.53 16.58
CA LEU A 56 -23.41 -11.84 15.23
C LEU A 56 -23.20 -10.56 14.40
N ARG A 57 -24.10 -9.58 14.51
CA ARG A 57 -23.93 -8.25 13.89
C ARG A 57 -22.71 -7.53 14.42
N LEU A 58 -22.48 -7.56 15.74
CA LEU A 58 -21.28 -6.98 16.34
C LEU A 58 -20.01 -7.66 15.80
N MET A 59 -19.99 -8.99 15.70
CA MET A 59 -18.88 -9.73 15.14
C MET A 59 -18.64 -9.39 13.65
N ASP A 60 -19.70 -9.24 12.85
CA ASP A 60 -19.60 -8.83 11.45
C ASP A 60 -18.97 -7.43 11.31
N THR A 61 -19.37 -6.47 12.17
CA THR A 61 -18.77 -5.14 12.15
C THR A 61 -17.28 -5.15 12.49
N GLU A 62 -16.86 -5.95 13.47
CA GLU A 62 -15.43 -6.04 13.83
C GLU A 62 -14.64 -6.79 12.76
N LEU A 63 -15.21 -7.82 12.11
CA LEU A 63 -14.59 -8.49 10.97
C LEU A 63 -14.35 -7.51 9.82
N LYS A 64 -15.36 -6.72 9.43
CA LYS A 64 -15.21 -5.67 8.40
C LYS A 64 -14.14 -4.65 8.76
N ARG A 65 -14.07 -4.26 10.05
CA ARG A 65 -13.04 -3.33 10.56
C ARG A 65 -11.64 -3.94 10.47
N LEU A 66 -11.50 -5.21 10.82
CA LEU A 66 -10.24 -5.95 10.75
C LEU A 66 -9.81 -6.18 9.31
N GLU A 67 -10.72 -6.53 8.41
CA GLU A 67 -10.45 -6.66 6.96
C GLU A 67 -9.98 -5.33 6.37
N ALA A 68 -10.64 -4.21 6.68
CA ALA A 68 -10.21 -2.89 6.24
C ALA A 68 -8.80 -2.55 6.75
N ARG A 69 -8.51 -2.86 8.02
CA ARG A 69 -7.17 -2.67 8.60
C ARG A 69 -6.14 -3.58 7.95
N ASN A 70 -6.49 -4.83 7.63
CA ASN A 70 -5.61 -5.79 6.99
C ASN A 70 -5.26 -5.35 5.55
N ARG A 71 -6.25 -4.91 4.77
CA ARG A 71 -6.03 -4.30 3.45
C ARG A 71 -5.07 -3.11 3.53
N LEU A 72 -5.26 -2.23 4.51
CA LEU A 72 -4.38 -1.08 4.72
C LEU A 72 -2.93 -1.48 5.07
N LEU A 73 -2.77 -2.49 5.93
CA LEU A 73 -1.45 -3.00 6.31
C LEU A 73 -0.77 -3.71 5.13
N THR A 74 -1.51 -4.50 4.35
CA THR A 74 -1.02 -5.19 3.15
C THR A 74 -0.53 -4.18 2.11
N ASN A 75 -1.32 -3.14 1.82
CA ASN A 75 -0.92 -2.06 0.92
C ASN A 75 0.35 -1.34 1.42
N ARG A 76 0.45 -1.11 2.74
CA ARG A 76 1.64 -0.49 3.33
C ARG A 76 2.86 -1.40 3.26
N LEU A 77 2.69 -2.71 3.46
CA LEU A 77 3.75 -3.70 3.33
C LEU A 77 4.28 -3.75 1.90
N GLN A 78 3.39 -3.88 0.91
CA GLN A 78 3.75 -3.88 -0.50
C GLN A 78 4.56 -2.63 -0.88
N LYS A 79 4.12 -1.45 -0.42
CA LYS A 79 4.88 -0.19 -0.63
C LYS A 79 6.28 -0.23 -0.02
N VAL A 80 6.42 -0.76 1.19
CA VAL A 80 7.71 -0.88 1.88
C VAL A 80 8.62 -1.90 1.18
N GLU A 81 8.06 -3.00 0.69
CA GLU A 81 8.79 -4.03 -0.06
C GLU A 81 9.35 -3.47 -1.37
N VAL A 82 8.53 -2.73 -2.13
CA VAL A 82 8.95 -2.03 -3.36
C VAL A 82 10.05 -1.02 -3.09
N VAL A 83 9.90 -0.18 -2.05
CA VAL A 83 10.90 0.85 -1.70
C VAL A 83 12.24 0.24 -1.28
N ASN A 84 12.22 -0.93 -0.64
CA ASN A 84 13.45 -1.60 -0.19
C ASN A 84 13.99 -2.64 -1.20
N GLY A 85 13.36 -2.80 -2.38
CA GLY A 85 13.78 -3.79 -3.37
C GLY A 85 13.64 -5.24 -2.89
N LEU A 86 12.71 -5.49 -1.96
CA LEU A 86 12.41 -6.85 -1.46
C LEU A 86 11.37 -7.55 -2.34
N SER A 87 10.57 -6.78 -3.07
CA SER A 87 9.77 -7.29 -4.19
C SER A 87 10.65 -7.33 -5.45
N GLY A 88 10.49 -8.36 -6.28
CA GLY A 88 11.23 -8.51 -7.55
C GLY A 88 11.04 -7.35 -8.55
N ASP A 89 10.09 -6.45 -8.31
CA ASP A 89 9.97 -5.13 -8.95
C ASP A 89 10.77 -4.09 -8.16
N GLU A 90 12.09 -4.08 -8.32
CA GLU A 90 12.90 -2.99 -7.79
C GLU A 90 12.67 -1.73 -8.63
N ILE A 91 12.34 -0.61 -7.98
CA ILE A 91 12.35 0.70 -8.63
C ILE A 91 13.81 1.04 -8.96
N ASP A 92 14.19 0.83 -10.22
CA ASP A 92 15.44 1.34 -10.76
C ASP A 92 15.32 2.85 -10.98
N LEU A 93 16.19 3.60 -10.32
CA LEU A 93 16.20 5.06 -10.44
C LEU A 93 17.22 5.54 -11.48
N GLY A 94 17.93 4.64 -12.18
CA GLY A 94 18.97 5.02 -13.13
C GLY A 94 20.26 5.49 -12.46
N ASP A 95 21.06 6.33 -13.16
CA ASP A 95 22.37 6.81 -12.70
C ASP A 95 22.25 7.89 -11.62
N VAL A 96 21.74 7.48 -10.45
CA VAL A 96 21.59 8.33 -9.26
C VAL A 96 22.80 8.20 -8.33
N SER A 97 23.97 7.90 -8.90
CA SER A 97 25.22 7.64 -8.17
C SER A 97 25.66 8.79 -7.27
N ALA A 98 25.16 10.01 -7.52
CA ALA A 98 25.42 11.20 -6.71
C ALA A 98 24.47 11.39 -5.50
N LEU A 99 23.36 10.65 -5.39
CA LEU A 99 22.43 10.79 -4.26
C LEU A 99 22.81 9.86 -3.11
N ASP A 100 22.73 10.41 -1.89
CA ASP A 100 22.92 9.63 -0.67
C ASP A 100 21.82 8.55 -0.56
N HIS A 101 22.19 7.38 -0.05
CA HIS A 101 21.29 6.22 0.06
C HIS A 101 19.93 6.53 0.73
N ARG A 102 19.88 7.45 1.70
CA ARG A 102 18.60 7.82 2.34
C ARG A 102 17.73 8.68 1.43
N ASP A 103 18.34 9.49 0.57
CA ASP A 103 17.60 10.29 -0.41
C ASP A 103 17.06 9.37 -1.52
N GLN A 104 17.85 8.38 -1.95
CA GLN A 104 17.38 7.35 -2.87
C GLN A 104 16.15 6.62 -2.34
N LYS A 105 16.14 6.23 -1.04
CA LYS A 105 14.95 5.63 -0.42
C LYS A 105 13.72 6.54 -0.43
N VAL A 106 13.91 7.84 -0.21
CA VAL A 106 12.81 8.82 -0.29
C VAL A 106 12.30 8.94 -1.73
N VAL A 107 13.19 8.98 -2.72
CA VAL A 107 12.81 9.03 -4.14
C VAL A 107 12.05 7.75 -4.55
N LYS A 108 12.54 6.56 -4.17
CA LYS A 108 11.81 5.29 -4.39
C LYS A 108 10.42 5.33 -3.73
N ALA A 109 10.30 5.92 -2.54
CA ALA A 109 8.99 6.06 -1.87
C ALA A 109 8.04 7.01 -2.60
N ILE A 110 8.54 8.10 -3.18
CA ILE A 110 7.73 9.02 -4.01
C ILE A 110 7.21 8.32 -5.25
N VAL A 111 8.07 7.57 -5.94
CA VAL A 111 7.71 6.79 -7.13
C VAL A 111 6.70 5.70 -6.79
N ALA A 112 6.92 4.94 -5.72
CA ALA A 112 5.99 3.91 -5.25
C ALA A 112 4.61 4.47 -4.85
N ASP A 113 4.57 5.69 -4.32
CA ASP A 113 3.32 6.38 -3.98
C ASP A 113 2.64 7.05 -5.20
N GLY A 114 3.34 7.20 -6.33
CA GLY A 114 2.83 7.87 -7.53
C GLY A 114 2.54 9.36 -7.35
N ARG A 115 3.26 10.04 -6.44
CA ARG A 115 3.01 11.45 -6.11
C ARG A 115 3.80 12.38 -7.02
N GLU A 116 3.10 13.23 -7.77
CA GLU A 116 3.74 14.26 -8.61
C GLU A 116 4.00 15.57 -7.84
N LEU A 117 3.17 15.91 -6.86
CA LEU A 117 3.21 17.18 -6.13
C LEU A 117 3.44 16.94 -4.64
N LEU A 118 4.49 17.56 -4.11
CA LEU A 118 4.96 17.35 -2.74
C LEU A 118 5.24 18.68 -2.05
N SER A 119 4.83 18.80 -0.80
CA SER A 119 5.28 19.87 0.09
C SER A 119 6.57 19.48 0.81
N LEU A 120 7.25 20.48 1.40
CA LEU A 120 8.37 20.22 2.31
C LEU A 120 7.95 19.39 3.55
N GLY A 121 6.68 19.46 3.95
CA GLY A 121 6.12 18.64 5.02
C GLY A 121 6.11 17.17 4.63
N ASP A 122 5.62 16.88 3.42
CA ASP A 122 5.53 15.52 2.88
C ASP A 122 6.91 14.89 2.74
N LEU A 123 7.89 15.64 2.21
CA LEU A 123 9.27 15.15 2.11
C LEU A 123 9.86 14.79 3.48
N ARG A 124 9.66 15.64 4.50
CA ARG A 124 10.13 15.35 5.86
C ARG A 124 9.44 14.12 6.46
N GLU A 125 8.17 13.91 6.15
CA GLU A 125 7.44 12.73 6.57
C GLU A 125 7.98 11.47 5.90
N LEU A 126 8.25 11.52 4.59
CA LEU A 126 8.87 10.42 3.84
C LEU A 126 10.25 10.05 4.41
N TYR A 127 11.10 11.04 4.74
CA TYR A 127 12.36 10.75 5.44
C TYR A 127 12.13 10.04 6.77
N ARG A 128 11.17 10.48 7.59
CA ARG A 128 10.89 9.85 8.88
C ARG A 128 10.40 8.41 8.73
N ASN A 129 9.57 8.16 7.72
CA ASN A 129 8.94 6.87 7.50
C ASN A 129 9.87 5.84 6.85
N HIS A 130 10.77 6.27 5.97
CA HIS A 130 11.58 5.35 5.14
C HIS A 130 13.09 5.36 5.48
N THR A 131 13.52 6.22 6.41
CA THR A 131 14.94 6.35 6.81
C THR A 131 15.08 6.40 8.33
N ASP A 132 16.32 6.38 8.82
CA ASP A 132 16.71 6.53 10.23
C ASP A 132 16.85 8.01 10.68
N VAL A 133 16.66 8.99 9.79
CA VAL A 133 16.83 10.40 10.13
C VAL A 133 15.68 10.88 11.02
N ARG A 134 16.01 11.35 12.23
CA ARG A 134 15.03 11.90 13.20
C ARG A 134 15.27 13.36 13.56
N SER A 135 16.51 13.84 13.49
CA SER A 135 16.87 15.21 13.83
C SER A 135 16.22 16.21 12.87
N SER A 136 15.55 17.23 13.42
CA SER A 136 14.89 18.30 12.66
C SER A 136 15.87 19.07 11.77
N GLU A 137 17.08 19.33 12.27
CA GLU A 137 18.11 20.06 11.54
C GLU A 137 18.64 19.25 10.36
N THR A 138 18.92 17.96 10.57
CA THR A 138 19.32 17.05 9.49
C THR A 138 18.22 16.89 8.44
N LEU A 139 16.96 16.74 8.87
CA LEU A 139 15.82 16.70 7.94
C LEU A 139 15.73 17.97 7.10
N LYS A 140 15.89 19.15 7.71
CA LYS A 140 15.86 20.43 7.01
C LYS A 140 16.99 20.53 5.97
N GLY A 141 18.21 20.15 6.36
CA GLY A 141 19.38 20.15 5.47
C GLY A 141 19.20 19.20 4.29
N ARG A 142 18.79 17.95 4.56
CA ARG A 142 18.58 16.94 3.52
C ARG A 142 17.42 17.24 2.60
N THR A 143 16.27 17.68 3.15
CA THR A 143 15.13 18.09 2.33
C THR A 143 15.54 19.22 1.38
N LYS A 144 16.31 20.22 1.88
CA LYS A 144 16.82 21.31 1.04
C LYS A 144 17.74 20.81 -0.06
N ALA A 145 18.68 19.91 0.26
CA ALA A 145 19.60 19.32 -0.71
C ALA A 145 18.82 18.54 -1.79
N LEU A 146 17.88 17.69 -1.37
CA LEU A 146 17.06 16.88 -2.27
C LEU A 146 16.20 17.76 -3.20
N THR A 147 15.52 18.78 -2.68
CA THR A 147 14.74 19.72 -3.52
C THR A 147 15.60 20.62 -4.41
N SER A 148 16.90 20.73 -4.14
CA SER A 148 17.84 21.48 -4.99
C SER A 148 18.45 20.60 -6.09
N SER A 149 18.15 19.30 -6.10
CA SER A 149 18.53 18.40 -7.20
C SER A 149 17.64 18.62 -8.42
N ASN A 150 18.06 18.07 -9.57
CA ASN A 150 17.31 18.06 -10.82
C ASN A 150 16.03 17.19 -10.78
N LEU A 151 15.81 16.43 -9.71
CA LEU A 151 14.62 15.58 -9.53
C LEU A 151 13.35 16.35 -9.15
N PHE A 152 13.49 17.64 -8.82
CA PHE A 152 12.39 18.46 -8.35
C PHE A 152 12.38 19.82 -9.05
N GLU A 153 11.21 20.20 -9.55
CA GLU A 153 10.95 21.53 -10.04
C GLU A 153 10.05 22.29 -9.06
N ARG A 154 10.34 23.58 -8.86
CA ARG A 154 9.55 24.41 -7.97
C ARG A 154 8.33 24.95 -8.71
N GLU A 155 7.15 24.40 -8.43
CA GLU A 155 5.92 24.74 -9.16
C GLU A 155 5.19 25.96 -8.58
N ARG A 156 5.07 26.07 -7.25
CA ARG A 156 4.42 27.21 -6.60
C ARG A 156 5.23 27.75 -5.44
N SER A 157 5.34 29.07 -5.38
CA SER A 157 5.97 29.79 -4.28
C SER A 157 4.97 30.77 -3.68
N GLY A 158 4.06 30.27 -2.84
CA GLY A 158 3.16 31.10 -2.04
C GLY A 158 3.80 31.53 -0.71
N PRO A 159 3.22 32.53 -0.02
CA PRO A 159 3.72 33.02 1.27
C PRO A 159 3.71 31.96 2.39
N HIS A 160 2.91 30.90 2.24
CA HIS A 160 2.76 29.84 3.25
C HIS A 160 2.94 28.41 2.72
N THR A 161 2.96 28.19 1.42
CA THR A 161 3.15 26.86 0.82
C THR A 161 4.11 26.93 -0.36
N SER A 162 5.21 26.19 -0.25
CA SER A 162 6.07 25.86 -1.38
C SER A 162 5.75 24.43 -1.79
N ALA A 163 5.33 24.27 -3.04
CA ALA A 163 5.05 22.97 -3.63
C ALA A 163 6.13 22.66 -4.66
N TRP A 164 6.64 21.45 -4.60
CA TRP A 164 7.65 20.90 -5.47
C TRP A 164 7.02 19.81 -6.32
N ARG A 165 7.21 19.91 -7.63
CA ARG A 165 6.85 18.89 -8.58
C ARG A 165 8.01 17.91 -8.67
N PHE A 166 7.74 16.63 -8.44
CA PHE A 166 8.70 15.56 -8.68
C PHE A 166 8.73 15.27 -10.18
N THR A 167 9.89 15.47 -10.81
CA THR A 167 10.09 15.28 -12.25
C THR A 167 10.76 13.95 -12.61
N GLY A 168 11.21 13.20 -11.60
CA GLY A 168 11.91 11.93 -11.79
C GLY A 168 13.38 12.10 -12.14
N PRO A 169 14.15 10.99 -12.14
CA PRO A 169 15.49 10.99 -12.71
C PRO A 169 15.38 11.33 -14.20
N SER A 170 16.00 12.45 -14.60
CA SER A 170 16.11 12.81 -16.02
C SER A 170 17.05 11.82 -16.71
N ASP A 171 16.63 11.31 -17.87
CA ASP A 171 17.46 10.47 -18.77
C ASP A 171 18.82 11.11 -19.10
#